data_AF-A0A6C0KF41-F1
#
_entry.id   AF-A0A6C0KF41-F1
#
_cell.length_a   1.000
_cell.length_b   1.000
_cell.length_c   1.000
_cell.angle_alpha   90.00
_cell.angle_beta   90.00
_cell.angle_gamma   90.00
#
_symmetry.space_group_name_H-M   'P 1'
#
loop_
_entity.id
_entity.type
_entity.pdbx_description
1 polymer ?
#
loop_
_entity_poly.entity_id
_entity_poly.type
_entity_poly.pdbx_seq_one_letter_code
_entity_poly.pdbx_strand_id
1 'polypeptide(L)'
;MYNLIRHSVWTDDWQMTKNNRNVPPGLMQYKVSQEVILSLLPNGTKNINCIYNKDWSFAQHTIENLQKLTPNTKTGKANKWKIILIIKATSKDGKVSLKGALLNKDTNEIALMSSVNKKHDGARCRLVKSLHKDFKICQCKMIAPLIFWDELKNRLLY
;
A
#
# COMPACT_ATOMS: atom_id res chain seq x y z
N MET A 1 3.94 12.45 -15.57
CA MET A 1 2.67 11.70 -15.52
C MET A 1 2.86 10.43 -14.70
N TYR A 2 1.97 10.16 -13.74
CA TYR A 2 1.97 8.90 -12.99
C TYR A 2 0.96 7.94 -13.61
N ASN A 3 1.30 6.65 -13.69
CA ASN A 3 0.46 5.62 -14.29
C ASN A 3 0.46 4.36 -13.41
N LEU A 4 -0.63 3.60 -13.43
CA LEU A 4 -0.71 2.29 -12.83
C LEU A 4 -0.46 1.20 -13.89
N ILE A 5 0.50 0.31 -13.63
CA ILE A 5 0.81 -0.83 -14.52
C ILE A 5 0.80 -2.13 -13.72
N ARG A 6 0.60 -3.26 -14.41
CA ARG A 6 0.77 -4.58 -13.79
C ARG A 6 2.22 -4.78 -13.34
N HIS A 7 2.39 -5.47 -12.23
CA HIS A 7 3.70 -5.88 -11.74
C HIS A 7 4.21 -7.07 -12.57
N SER A 8 5.48 -7.04 -12.99
CA SER A 8 6.04 -8.04 -13.92
C SER A 8 6.16 -9.45 -13.32
N VAL A 9 6.29 -9.56 -12.00
CA VAL A 9 6.46 -10.84 -11.29
C VAL A 9 5.15 -11.29 -10.62
N TRP A 10 4.32 -10.35 -10.20
CA TRP A 10 3.06 -10.61 -9.50
C TRP A 10 1.94 -10.08 -10.37
N THR A 11 1.52 -10.89 -11.35
CA THR A 11 0.68 -10.44 -12.47
C THR A 11 -0.73 -9.98 -12.07
N ASP A 12 -1.17 -10.36 -10.86
CA ASP A 12 -2.43 -9.93 -10.26
C ASP A 12 -2.31 -8.62 -9.45
N ASP A 13 -1.08 -8.17 -9.23
CA ASP A 13 -0.78 -6.93 -8.52
C ASP A 13 -0.36 -5.82 -9.48
N TRP A 14 -0.58 -4.59 -9.03
CA TRP A 14 -0.37 -3.36 -9.76
C TRP A 14 0.52 -2.41 -8.98
N GLN A 15 1.23 -1.56 -9.70
CA GLN A 15 2.22 -0.64 -9.15
C GLN A 15 2.20 0.71 -9.86
N MET A 16 2.53 1.76 -9.12
CA MET A 16 2.67 3.10 -9.67
C MET A 16 4.03 3.27 -10.38
N THR A 17 3.99 3.92 -11.54
CA THR A 17 5.16 4.36 -12.31
C THR A 17 5.13 5.86 -12.51
N LYS A 18 6.29 6.47 -12.74
CA LYS A 18 6.42 7.90 -13.07
C LYS A 18 7.06 8.01 -14.44
N ASN A 19 6.38 8.67 -15.37
CA ASN A 19 6.83 8.83 -16.75
C ASN A 19 7.16 7.48 -17.42
N ASN A 20 6.30 6.47 -17.22
CA ASN A 20 6.49 5.08 -17.69
C ASN A 20 7.78 4.40 -17.21
N ARG A 21 8.48 5.01 -16.24
CA ARG A 21 9.62 4.40 -15.57
C ARG A 21 9.18 3.88 -14.22
N ASN A 22 9.68 2.69 -13.88
CA ASN A 22 9.54 2.15 -12.55
C ASN A 22 10.08 3.17 -11.54
N VAL A 23 9.27 3.52 -10.54
CA VAL A 23 9.79 4.24 -9.37
C VAL A 23 10.86 3.33 -8.75
N PRO A 24 12.09 3.83 -8.53
CA PRO A 24 13.18 3.01 -8.02
C PRO A 24 12.79 2.24 -6.77
N PRO A 25 13.13 0.94 -6.68
CA PRO A 25 12.83 0.15 -5.50
C PRO A 25 13.60 0.67 -4.29
N GLY A 26 13.06 0.44 -3.09
CA GLY A 26 13.81 0.60 -1.83
C GLY A 26 13.39 1.76 -0.94
N LEU A 27 12.44 2.60 -1.36
CA LEU A 27 11.94 3.70 -0.53
C LEU A 27 10.44 3.54 -0.23
N MET A 28 10.09 3.71 1.04
CA MET A 28 8.70 3.87 1.48
C MET A 28 8.11 5.14 0.87
N GLN A 29 6.86 5.09 0.44
CA GLN A 29 6.21 6.21 -0.24
C GLN A 29 5.38 7.00 0.78
N TYR A 30 5.95 8.07 1.36
CA TYR A 30 5.27 8.91 2.36
C TYR A 30 4.55 10.14 1.78
N LYS A 31 4.98 10.61 0.61
CA LYS A 31 4.64 11.93 0.06
C LYS A 31 3.89 11.81 -1.25
N VAL A 32 2.87 10.96 -1.30
CA VAL A 32 2.02 10.84 -2.48
C VAL A 32 0.87 11.83 -2.32
N SER A 33 0.72 12.77 -3.24
CA SER A 33 -0.40 13.71 -3.17
C SER A 33 -1.71 13.03 -3.60
N GLN A 34 -2.84 13.59 -3.19
CA GLN A 34 -4.16 13.04 -3.56
C GLN A 34 -4.37 13.08 -5.08
N GLU A 35 -3.96 14.17 -5.72
CA GLU A 35 -4.07 14.37 -7.17
C GLU A 35 -3.30 13.30 -7.93
N VAL A 36 -2.14 12.88 -7.42
CA VAL A 36 -1.39 11.77 -7.99
C VAL A 36 -2.23 10.50 -7.97
N ILE A 37 -2.81 10.12 -6.83
CA ILE A 37 -3.65 8.92 -6.73
C ILE A 37 -4.88 9.01 -7.65
N LEU A 38 -5.57 10.15 -7.66
CA LEU A 38 -6.75 10.35 -8.49
C LEU A 38 -6.43 10.26 -9.99
N SER A 39 -5.21 10.63 -10.39
CA SER A 39 -4.73 10.54 -11.77
C SER A 39 -4.32 9.13 -12.22
N LEU A 40 -4.23 8.14 -11.32
CA LEU A 40 -3.68 6.80 -11.63
C LEU A 40 -4.53 5.92 -12.57
N LEU A 41 -5.62 6.42 -13.15
CA LEU A 41 -6.47 5.57 -13.97
C LEU A 41 -5.79 5.15 -15.29
N PRO A 42 -5.97 3.89 -15.70
CA PRO A 42 -6.09 3.58 -17.10
C PRO A 42 -7.41 4.17 -17.60
N ASN A 43 -7.36 5.11 -18.55
CA ASN A 43 -8.56 5.51 -19.30
C ASN A 43 -9.19 4.24 -19.89
N GLY A 44 -10.38 3.85 -19.42
CA GLY A 44 -11.21 2.87 -20.12
C GLY A 44 -11.16 1.40 -19.66
N THR A 45 -10.91 1.08 -18.40
CA THR A 45 -11.13 -0.29 -17.89
C THR A 45 -12.61 -0.61 -17.67
N LYS A 46 -13.39 -0.59 -18.76
CA LYS A 46 -14.79 -1.05 -18.85
C LYS A 46 -14.92 -2.58 -18.87
N ASN A 47 -13.84 -3.34 -18.71
CA ASN A 47 -13.90 -4.81 -18.71
C ASN A 47 -12.75 -5.39 -17.90
N ILE A 48 -12.94 -5.53 -16.60
CA ILE A 48 -12.02 -6.25 -15.72
C ILE A 48 -12.85 -7.32 -14.99
N ASN A 49 -13.09 -8.41 -15.71
CA ASN A 49 -13.21 -9.75 -15.10
C ASN A 49 -11.87 -10.21 -14.46
N CYS A 50 -10.90 -9.30 -14.31
CA CYS A 50 -9.63 -9.59 -13.68
C CYS A 50 -9.87 -9.73 -12.18
N ILE A 51 -10.01 -10.98 -11.77
CA ILE A 51 -9.73 -11.54 -10.44
C ILE A 51 -9.45 -10.43 -9.42
N TYR A 52 -10.52 -9.88 -8.84
CA TYR A 52 -10.43 -9.21 -7.54
C TYR A 52 -9.82 -10.25 -6.62
N ASN A 53 -8.53 -10.08 -6.30
CA ASN A 53 -7.70 -11.10 -5.68
C ASN A 53 -8.38 -11.60 -4.38
N LYS A 54 -8.93 -12.83 -4.42
CA LYS A 54 -9.84 -13.39 -3.39
C LYS A 54 -9.21 -13.45 -2.00
N ASP A 55 -7.88 -13.41 -1.93
CA ASP A 55 -7.13 -13.54 -0.69
C ASP A 55 -7.03 -12.23 0.10
N TRP A 56 -7.44 -11.10 -0.48
CA TRP A 56 -7.44 -9.79 0.16
C TRP A 56 -8.83 -9.39 0.65
N SER A 57 -8.89 -8.98 1.91
CA SER A 57 -10.11 -8.46 2.55
C SER A 57 -9.85 -7.09 3.15
N PHE A 58 -10.88 -6.25 3.24
CA PHE A 58 -10.77 -4.98 3.97
C PHE A 58 -10.57 -5.24 5.46
N ALA A 59 -9.69 -4.48 6.09
CA ALA A 59 -9.48 -4.55 7.53
C ALA A 59 -10.06 -3.30 8.23
N GLN A 60 -10.39 -3.45 9.51
CA GLN A 60 -10.93 -2.36 10.31
C GLN A 60 -9.89 -1.27 10.58
N HIS A 61 -10.36 -0.02 10.70
CA HIS A 61 -9.53 1.14 11.02
C HIS A 61 -9.30 1.24 12.54
N THR A 62 -8.44 0.38 13.08
CA THR A 62 -8.09 0.36 14.50
C THR A 62 -6.73 1.01 14.77
N ILE A 63 -6.50 1.45 16.01
CA ILE A 63 -5.19 1.94 16.46
C ILE A 63 -4.11 0.87 16.27
N GLU A 64 -4.45 -0.39 16.55
CA GLU A 64 -3.54 -1.52 16.37
C GLU A 64 -3.12 -1.69 14.90
N ASN A 65 -4.06 -1.61 13.95
CA ASN A 65 -3.74 -1.69 12.52
C ASN A 65 -2.96 -0.46 12.04
N LEU A 66 -3.22 0.72 12.62
CA LEU A 66 -2.42 1.91 12.35
C LEU A 66 -0.97 1.70 12.80
N GLN A 67 -0.77 1.15 14.01
CA GLN A 67 0.55 0.82 14.50
C GLN A 67 1.26 -0.17 13.58
N LYS A 68 0.59 -1.25 13.15
CA LYS A 68 1.13 -2.25 12.20
C LYS A 68 1.61 -1.63 10.89
N LEU A 69 0.94 -0.60 10.39
CA LEU A 69 1.30 0.12 9.17
C LEU A 69 2.26 1.30 9.36
N THR A 70 2.51 1.75 10.60
CA THR A 70 3.36 2.91 10.87
C THR A 70 4.79 2.46 11.14
N PRO A 71 5.79 2.96 10.38
CA PRO A 71 7.20 2.64 10.61
C PRO A 71 7.70 3.21 11.93
N ASN A 72 8.46 2.42 12.70
CA ASN A 72 9.13 2.88 13.91
C ASN A 72 10.43 3.63 13.55
N THR A 73 10.26 4.76 12.88
CA THR A 73 11.33 5.66 12.42
C THR A 73 10.99 7.10 12.83
N LYS A 74 11.97 8.02 12.71
CA LYS A 74 11.73 9.45 12.96
C LYS A 74 10.56 9.96 12.11
N THR A 75 10.54 9.66 10.81
CA THR A 75 9.46 10.07 9.89
C THR A 75 8.11 9.43 10.22
N GLY A 76 8.08 8.14 10.56
CA GLY A 76 6.84 7.46 10.91
C GLY A 76 6.20 8.01 12.18
N LYS A 77 7.01 8.43 13.16
CA LYS A 77 6.56 9.05 14.42
C LYS A 77 6.29 10.55 14.33
N ALA A 78 6.80 11.23 13.31
CA ALA A 78 6.71 12.69 13.21
C ALA A 78 5.31 13.21 12.86
N ASN A 79 4.43 12.36 12.33
CA ASN A 79 3.16 12.80 11.75
C ASN A 79 1.96 12.14 12.43
N LYS A 80 0.84 12.85 12.48
CA LYS A 80 -0.45 12.29 12.90
C LYS A 80 -1.11 11.59 11.72
N TRP A 81 -0.96 10.27 11.65
CA TRP A 81 -1.52 9.44 10.59
C TRP A 81 -3.00 9.08 10.83
N LYS A 82 -3.81 9.07 9.77
CA LYS A 82 -5.16 8.51 9.72
C LYS A 82 -5.23 7.43 8.66
N ILE A 83 -5.80 6.26 8.97
CA ILE A 83 -6.05 5.23 7.94
C ILE A 83 -7.13 5.74 6.98
N ILE A 84 -6.83 5.77 5.69
CA ILE A 84 -7.83 5.95 4.62
C ILE A 84 -8.34 4.59 4.18
N LEU A 85 -7.42 3.66 3.94
CA LEU A 85 -7.70 2.32 3.47
C LEU A 85 -6.70 1.32 4.06
N ILE A 86 -7.18 0.13 4.38
CA ILE A 86 -6.34 -1.01 4.70
C ILE A 86 -6.97 -2.30 4.15
N ILE A 87 -6.16 -3.10 3.47
CA ILE A 87 -6.49 -4.47 3.09
C ILE A 87 -5.52 -5.45 3.75
N LYS A 88 -6.00 -6.66 4.00
CA LYS A 88 -5.30 -7.74 4.67
C LYS A 88 -5.40 -9.03 3.87
N ALA A 89 -4.29 -9.74 3.77
CA ALA A 89 -4.24 -11.13 3.34
C ALA A 89 -3.60 -11.98 4.45
N THR A 90 -4.07 -13.22 4.59
CA THR A 90 -3.52 -14.19 5.54
C THR A 90 -3.24 -15.50 4.81
N SER A 91 -2.00 -15.97 4.82
CA SER A 91 -1.63 -17.27 4.26
C SER A 91 -2.03 -18.40 5.21
N LYS A 92 -2.08 -19.63 4.69
CA LYS A 92 -2.33 -20.85 5.48
C LYS A 92 -1.33 -21.03 6.63
N ASP A 93 -0.09 -20.60 6.45
CA ASP A 93 0.97 -20.68 7.47
C ASP A 93 0.91 -19.54 8.53
N GLY A 94 -0.18 -18.77 8.54
CA GLY A 94 -0.38 -17.64 9.46
C GLY A 94 0.49 -16.41 9.14
N LYS A 95 1.06 -16.32 7.93
CA LYS A 95 1.73 -15.09 7.47
C LYS A 95 0.65 -14.07 7.13
N VAL A 96 0.70 -12.91 7.75
CA VAL A 96 -0.23 -11.80 7.55
C VAL A 96 0.47 -10.69 6.80
N SER A 97 -0.15 -10.23 5.74
CA SER A 97 0.26 -9.06 4.96
C SER A 97 -0.81 -7.99 5.04
N LEU A 98 -0.42 -6.74 5.29
CA LEU A 98 -1.30 -5.58 5.21
C LEU A 98 -0.78 -4.62 4.15
N LYS A 99 -1.69 -4.02 3.39
CA LYS A 99 -1.41 -2.87 2.53
C LYS A 99 -2.35 -1.76 2.95
N GLY A 100 -1.81 -0.57 3.17
CA GLY A 100 -2.60 0.56 3.64
C GLY A 100 -2.17 1.88 3.04
N ALA A 101 -3.13 2.79 3.00
CA ALA A 101 -2.94 4.20 2.69
C ALA A 101 -3.23 5.01 3.96
N LEU A 102 -2.25 5.80 4.40
CA LEU A 102 -2.32 6.63 5.60
C LEU A 102 -2.28 8.10 5.19
N LEU A 103 -3.26 8.89 5.60
CA LEU A 103 -3.26 10.34 5.42
C LEU A 103 -2.44 11.00 6.53
N ASN A 104 -1.52 11.87 6.15
CA ASN A 104 -0.94 12.84 7.07
C ASN A 104 -1.96 13.96 7.31
N LYS A 105 -2.44 14.11 8.55
CA LYS A 105 -3.42 15.15 8.90
C LYS A 105 -2.89 16.56 8.75
N ASP A 106 -1.57 16.75 8.80
CA ASP A 106 -0.95 18.08 8.79
C ASP A 106 -0.62 18.54 7.36
N THR A 107 -0.28 17.61 6.46
CA THR A 107 0.15 17.94 5.08
C THR A 107 -0.80 17.47 3.98
N ASN A 108 -1.84 16.70 4.31
CA ASN A 108 -2.71 15.99 3.36
C ASN A 108 -1.97 15.03 2.41
N GLU A 109 -0.68 14.76 2.64
CA GLU A 109 0.08 13.76 1.90
C GLU A 109 -0.34 12.34 2.32
N ILE A 110 -0.28 11.42 1.38
CA ILE A 110 -0.60 10.01 1.59
C ILE A 110 0.68 9.20 1.65
N ALA A 111 0.78 8.41 2.72
CA ALA A 111 1.74 7.35 2.89
C ALA A 111 1.16 6.00 2.44
N LEU A 112 1.78 5.37 1.45
CA LEU A 112 1.45 4.02 0.99
C LEU A 112 2.37 3.01 1.66
N MET A 113 1.82 2.17 2.52
CA MET A 113 2.55 1.28 3.41
C MET A 113 2.20 -0.19 3.17
N SER A 114 3.22 -1.04 3.07
CA SER A 114 3.08 -2.50 3.11
C SER A 114 3.71 -3.02 4.39
N SER A 115 2.99 -3.83 5.16
CA SER A 115 3.50 -4.44 6.39
C SER A 115 3.25 -5.94 6.42
N VAL A 116 4.13 -6.66 7.12
CA VAL A 116 4.09 -8.12 7.26
C VAL A 116 4.45 -8.53 8.68
N ASN A 117 3.82 -9.59 9.20
CA ASN A 117 4.19 -10.14 10.52
C ASN A 117 5.42 -11.05 10.44
N LYS A 118 5.57 -11.78 9.34
CA LYS A 118 6.67 -12.69 9.04
C LYS A 118 7.20 -12.36 7.64
N LYS A 119 8.51 -12.48 7.45
CA LYS A 119 9.11 -12.25 6.13
C LYS A 119 8.58 -13.32 5.16
N HIS A 120 8.12 -12.90 3.99
CA HIS A 120 7.79 -13.83 2.91
C HIS A 120 9.08 -14.33 2.27
N ASP A 121 9.14 -15.64 2.02
CA ASP A 121 10.24 -16.26 1.32
C ASP A 121 10.31 -15.68 -0.10
N GLY A 122 11.50 -15.23 -0.52
CA GLY A 122 11.69 -14.57 -1.82
C GLY A 122 11.40 -13.05 -1.87
N ALA A 123 10.84 -12.44 -0.82
CA ALA A 123 10.69 -10.99 -0.76
C ALA A 123 12.08 -10.32 -0.60
N ARG A 124 12.60 -9.78 -1.71
CA ARG A 124 13.87 -9.03 -1.76
C ARG A 124 13.78 -7.61 -1.19
N CYS A 125 12.70 -7.27 -0.47
CA CYS A 125 12.55 -5.96 0.14
C CYS A 125 13.28 -5.89 1.50
N ARG A 126 13.86 -4.73 1.80
CA ARG A 126 14.36 -4.43 3.14
C ARG A 126 13.17 -4.24 4.08
N LEU A 127 13.33 -4.64 5.34
CA LEU A 127 12.29 -4.52 6.37
C LEU A 127 12.73 -3.55 7.45
N VAL A 128 11.79 -2.74 7.94
CA VAL A 128 11.96 -1.87 9.10
C VAL A 128 10.94 -2.24 10.16
N LYS A 129 11.28 -2.03 11.43
CA LYS A 129 10.34 -2.26 12.54
C LYS A 129 9.09 -1.40 12.35
N SER A 130 7.92 -1.99 12.54
CA SER A 130 6.68 -1.26 12.74
C SER A 130 6.62 -0.71 14.18
N LEU A 131 5.70 0.22 14.46
CA LEU A 131 5.34 0.55 15.85
C LEU A 131 4.71 -0.65 16.57
N HIS A 132 4.10 -1.57 15.83
CA HIS A 132 3.63 -2.83 16.38
C HIS A 132 4.78 -3.85 16.47
N LYS A 133 4.95 -4.49 17.64
CA LYS A 133 6.08 -5.39 17.94
C LYS A 133 6.21 -6.58 16.98
N ASP A 134 5.08 -7.14 16.56
CA ASP A 134 5.03 -8.35 15.72
C ASP A 134 5.01 -8.07 14.22
N PHE A 135 5.07 -6.79 13.80
CA PHE A 135 5.01 -6.42 12.39
C PHE A 135 6.26 -5.67 11.95
N LYS A 136 6.53 -5.75 10.64
CA LYS A 136 7.59 -5.04 9.96
C LYS A 136 7.03 -4.36 8.73
N ILE A 137 7.58 -3.21 8.39
CA ILE A 137 7.24 -2.45 7.19
C ILE A 137 8.20 -2.83 6.08
N CYS A 138 7.67 -3.11 4.90
CA CYS A 138 8.44 -3.29 3.70
C CYS A 138 8.93 -1.93 3.19
N GLN A 139 10.24 -1.74 3.11
CA GLN A 139 10.86 -0.61 2.40
C GLN A 139 10.84 -0.88 0.90
N CYS A 140 9.65 -0.84 0.33
CA CYS A 140 9.44 -0.97 -1.10
C CYS A 140 8.35 -0.01 -1.54
N LYS A 141 8.30 0.23 -2.85
CA LYS A 141 7.12 0.83 -3.46
C LYS A 141 5.88 -0.04 -3.18
N MET A 142 4.73 0.60 -3.14
CA MET A 142 3.45 -0.08 -3.05
C MET A 142 3.22 -0.89 -4.33
N ILE A 143 3.02 -2.18 -4.14
CA ILE A 143 2.52 -3.12 -5.14
C ILE A 143 1.29 -3.73 -4.50
N ALA A 144 0.13 -3.63 -5.13
CA ALA A 144 -1.14 -4.01 -4.52
C ALA A 144 -2.13 -4.51 -5.56
N PRO A 145 -3.09 -5.38 -5.20
CA PRO A 145 -4.15 -5.81 -6.11
C PRO A 145 -5.01 -4.62 -6.53
N LEU A 146 -5.70 -4.73 -7.67
CA LEU A 146 -6.48 -3.63 -8.23
C LEU A 146 -7.52 -3.05 -7.25
N ILE A 147 -8.17 -3.93 -6.46
CA ILE A 147 -9.13 -3.55 -5.42
C ILE A 147 -8.60 -2.48 -4.46
N PHE A 148 -7.30 -2.50 -4.16
CA PHE A 148 -6.70 -1.48 -3.30
C PHE A 148 -6.70 -0.12 -3.98
N TRP A 149 -6.29 -0.06 -5.24
CA TRP A 149 -6.14 1.18 -5.98
C TRP A 149 -7.50 1.80 -6.32
N ASP A 150 -8.46 0.98 -6.75
CA ASP A 150 -9.81 1.43 -7.07
C ASP A 150 -10.53 1.94 -5.81
N GLU A 151 -10.47 1.18 -4.71
CA GLU A 151 -11.10 1.60 -3.45
C GLU A 151 -10.43 2.84 -2.87
N LEU A 152 -9.10 2.93 -2.94
CA LEU A 152 -8.39 4.12 -2.46
C LEU A 152 -8.83 5.35 -3.24
N LYS A 153 -8.96 5.24 -4.56
CA LYS A 153 -9.47 6.32 -5.39
C LYS A 153 -10.90 6.70 -4.99
N ASN A 154 -11.79 5.72 -4.81
CA ASN A 154 -13.17 5.99 -4.40
C ASN A 154 -13.25 6.77 -3.08
N ARG A 155 -12.46 6.38 -2.07
CA ARG A 155 -12.41 7.06 -0.76
C ARG A 155 -11.77 8.45 -0.75
N LEU A 156 -11.09 8.81 -1.83
CA LEU A 156 -10.54 10.16 -2.01
C LEU A 156 -11.48 11.06 -2.82
N LEU A 157 -12.45 10.48 -3.52
CA LEU A 157 -13.47 11.22 -4.28
C LEU A 157 -14.72 11.52 -3.46
N TYR A 158 -15.08 10.62 -2.53
CA TYR A 158 -16.29 10.68 -1.71
C TYR A 158 -15.94 10.55 -0.22
#